data_AF-A0A1V9XR32-F1
#
_entry.id   AF-A0A1V9XR32-F1
#
_cell.length_a   1.000
_cell.length_b   1.000
_cell.length_c   1.000
_cell.angle_alpha   90.00
_cell.angle_beta   90.00
_cell.angle_gamma   90.00
#
_symmetry.space_group_name_H-M   'P 1'
#
loop_
_entity.id
_entity.type
_entity.pdbx_description
1 polymer ?
#
loop_
_entity_poly.entity_id
_entity_poly.type
_entity_poly.pdbx_seq_one_letter_code
_entity_poly.pdbx_strand_id
1 'polypeptide(L)' 'MISFCSFSAMSIKCWECKSHADPLCADPFDNTTLPITECNRRYLSHMPSLVATMCRKIRQKVF' A
#
# COMPACT_ATOMS: atom_id res chain seq x y z
N MET A 1 -28.07 -21.33 -17.05
CA MET A 1 -26.63 -21.52 -16.76
C MET A 1 -26.10 -20.23 -16.19
N ILE A 2 -25.91 -20.15 -14.87
CA ILE A 2 -25.36 -18.97 -14.21
C ILE A 2 -23.83 -19.14 -14.24
N SER A 3 -23.19 -18.53 -15.23
CA SER A 3 -21.73 -18.45 -15.29
C SER A 3 -21.26 -17.44 -14.25
N PHE A 4 -20.77 -17.93 -13.12
CA PHE A 4 -20.01 -17.14 -12.17
C PHE A 4 -18.65 -16.81 -12.79
N CYS A 5 -18.51 -15.60 -13.32
CA CYS A 5 -17.22 -15.05 -13.68
C CYS A 5 -16.51 -14.67 -12.37
N SER A 6 -15.65 -15.56 -11.87
CA SER A 6 -14.76 -15.26 -10.73
C SER A 6 -13.70 -14.25 -11.20
N PHE A 7 -14.02 -12.97 -11.11
CA PHE A 7 -13.02 -11.92 -11.18
C PHE A 7 -12.13 -12.05 -9.95
N SER A 8 -10.89 -12.49 -10.13
CA SER A 8 -9.87 -12.43 -9.10
C SER A 8 -9.64 -10.97 -8.74
N ALA A 9 -10.23 -10.51 -7.65
CA ALA A 9 -10.03 -9.17 -7.11
C ALA A 9 -8.60 -9.06 -6.57
N MET A 10 -7.64 -8.79 -7.46
CA MET A 10 -6.27 -8.42 -7.09
C MET A 10 -6.33 -7.04 -6.44
N SER A 11 -6.28 -7.01 -5.12
CA SER A 11 -6.21 -5.78 -4.35
C SER A 11 -4.78 -5.28 -4.24
N ILE A 12 -4.59 -3.97 -4.29
CA ILE A 12 -3.26 -3.37 -4.22
C ILE A 12 -2.82 -3.31 -2.77
N LYS A 13 -1.79 -4.10 -2.48
CA LYS A 13 -1.19 -4.30 -1.16
C LYS A 13 0.12 -3.52 -1.08
N CYS A 14 0.23 -2.61 -0.11
CA CYS A 14 1.46 -1.87 0.13
C CYS A 14 1.77 -1.79 1.63
N TRP A 15 3.05 -1.61 1.97
CA TRP A 15 3.43 -1.17 3.31
C TRP A 15 3.20 0.34 3.44
N GLU A 16 2.54 0.75 4.51
CA GLU A 16 2.47 2.15 4.91
C GLU A 16 3.34 2.35 6.13
N CYS A 17 4.46 3.05 5.96
CA CYS A 17 5.35 3.38 7.05
C CYS A 17 6.16 4.64 6.75
N LYS A 18 6.59 5.35 7.79
CA LYS A 18 7.49 6.49 7.67
C LYS A 18 8.76 6.20 8.45
N SER A 19 9.89 6.06 7.75
CA SER A 19 11.19 5.75 8.38
C SER A 19 11.64 6.76 9.44
N HIS A 20 11.12 7.99 9.42
CA HIS A 20 11.40 8.99 10.46
C HIS A 20 10.68 8.72 11.78
N ALA A 21 9.51 8.08 11.75
CA ALA A 21 8.69 7.81 12.93
C ALA A 21 8.78 6.34 13.37
N ASP A 22 8.89 5.43 12.41
CA ASP A 22 8.89 3.99 12.63
C ASP A 22 10.30 3.40 12.39
N PRO A 23 11.02 2.96 13.44
CA PRO A 23 12.34 2.35 13.29
C PRO A 23 12.31 1.03 12.51
N LEU A 24 11.15 0.35 12.47
CA LEU A 24 10.92 -0.87 11.67
C LEU A 24 10.91 -0.60 10.15
N CYS A 25 10.70 0.66 9.76
CA CYS A 25 10.72 1.12 8.37
C CYS A 25 12.08 1.75 7.98
N ALA A 26 13.13 1.51 8.77
CA ALA A 26 14.48 2.00 8.49
C ALA A 26 15.08 1.36 7.24
N ASP A 27 16.24 1.86 6.81
CA ASP A 27 17.08 1.26 5.78
C ASP A 27 18.20 0.50 6.52
N PRO A 28 18.32 -0.83 6.40
CA PRO A 28 17.60 -1.74 5.49
C PRO A 28 16.15 -2.06 5.93
N PHE A 29 15.25 -2.14 4.95
CA PHE A 29 13.82 -2.41 5.17
C PHE A 29 13.55 -3.90 5.41
N ASP A 30 12.87 -4.23 6.51
CA ASP A 30 12.43 -5.59 6.84
C ASP A 30 10.93 -5.80 6.53
N ASN A 31 10.63 -6.66 5.56
CA ASN A 31 9.27 -6.90 5.06
C ASN A 31 8.40 -7.77 5.97
N THR A 32 8.96 -8.33 7.05
CA THR A 32 8.26 -9.22 7.99
C THR A 32 7.65 -8.47 9.17
N THR A 33 8.10 -7.25 9.42
CA THR A 33 7.82 -6.50 10.66
C THR A 33 6.61 -5.60 10.57
N LEU A 34 6.16 -5.23 9.37
CA LEU A 34 5.12 -4.23 9.14
C LEU A 34 3.89 -4.82 8.46
N PRO A 35 2.67 -4.45 8.91
CA PRO A 35 1.44 -4.93 8.31
C PRO A 35 1.26 -4.38 6.89
N ILE A 36 0.76 -5.23 6.02
CA ILE A 36 0.41 -4.88 4.64
C ILE A 36 -0.99 -4.25 4.65
N THR A 37 -1.16 -3.11 3.99
CA THR A 37 -2.46 -2.45 3.86
C THR A 37 -3.02 -2.54 2.45
N GLU A 38 -4.35 -2.69 2.35
CA GLU A 38 -5.09 -2.64 1.09
C GLU A 38 -5.34 -1.19 0.66
N CYS A 39 -4.52 -0.68 -0.26
CA CYS A 39 -4.56 0.72 -0.68
C CYS A 39 -5.77 1.04 -1.57
N ASN A 40 -6.29 0.07 -2.33
CA ASN A 40 -7.46 0.29 -3.19
C ASN A 40 -8.77 0.48 -2.40
N ARG A 41 -8.80 0.07 -1.13
CA ARG A 41 -9.93 0.23 -0.21
C ARG A 41 -9.89 1.51 0.61
N ARG A 42 -8.84 2.32 0.45
CA ARG A 42 -8.69 3.57 1.19
C ARG A 42 -9.56 4.66 0.56
N TYR A 43 -10.32 5.34 1.39
CA TYR A 43 -11.07 6.51 1.01
C TYR A 43 -10.25 7.77 1.27
N LEU A 44 -10.08 8.61 0.25
CA LEU A 44 -9.40 9.89 0.35
C LEU A 44 -10.46 11.01 0.31
N SER A 45 -10.73 11.67 1.43
CA SER A 45 -11.76 12.72 1.52
C SER A 45 -11.54 13.87 0.53
N HIS A 46 -10.29 14.14 0.18
CA HIS A 46 -9.89 15.16 -0.79
C HIS A 46 -9.92 14.68 -2.25
N MET A 47 -10.02 13.37 -2.50
CA MET A 47 -10.08 12.78 -3.83
C MET A 47 -11.01 11.56 -3.85
N PRO A 48 -12.34 11.75 -3.67
CA PRO A 48 -13.28 10.65 -3.48
C PRO A 48 -13.52 9.81 -4.74
N SER A 49 -13.18 10.32 -5.93
CA SER A 49 -13.32 9.63 -7.22
C SER A 49 -12.09 8.84 -7.63
N LEU A 50 -10.98 8.93 -6.89
CA LEU A 50 -9.73 8.26 -7.22
C LEU A 50 -9.57 6.96 -6.43
N VAL A 51 -9.26 5.89 -7.15
CA VAL A 51 -8.86 4.60 -6.57
C VAL A 51 -7.37 4.43 -6.79
N ALA A 52 -6.63 4.02 -5.75
CA ALA A 52 -5.21 3.74 -5.86
C ALA A 52 -4.98 2.56 -6.83
N THR A 53 -4.08 2.73 -7.81
CA THR A 53 -3.72 1.72 -8.82
C THR A 53 -2.27 1.21 -8.71
N MET A 54 -1.42 1.89 -7.94
CA MET A 54 0.00 1.52 -7.75
C MET A 54 0.53 1.91 -6.37
N CYS A 55 1.54 1.20 -5.88
CA CYS A 55 2.30 1.57 -4.68
C CYS A 55 3.46 2.51 -5.03
N ARG A 56 3.74 3.51 -4.20
CA ARG A 56 4.93 4.37 -4.34
C ARG A 56 5.90 4.13 -3.19
N LYS A 57 7.16 3.79 -3.51
CA LYS A 57 8.27 3.81 -2.55
C LYS A 57 8.99 5.14 -2.61
N ILE A 58 9.17 5.81 -1.47
CA ILE A 58 9.94 7.05 -1.36
C ILE A 58 11.12 6.77 -0.43
N ARG A 59 12.35 7.02 -0.91
CA ARG A 59 13.57 6.88 -0.10
C ARG A 59 14.29 8.23 -0.12
N GLN A 60 14.45 8.83 1.05
CA GLN A 60 15.23 10.05 1.21
C GLN A 60 16.70 9.67 1.47
N LYS A 61 17.63 10.16 0.65
CA LYS A 61 19.07 10.09 0.92
C LYS A 61 19.46 11.38 1.62
N VAL A 62 19.99 11.28 2.83
CA VAL A 62 20.57 12.40 3.56
C VAL A 62 22.08 12.35 3.32
N PHE A 63 22.65 13.44 2.81
CA PHE A 63 24.09 13.62 2.63
C PHE A 63 24.66 14.43 3.79
#